data_AF-A0A9C8HXE8-F1
#
_entry.id   AF-A0A9C8HXE8-F1
#
_cell.length_a   1.000
_cell.length_b   1.000
_cell.length_c   1.000
_cell.angle_alpha   90.00
_cell.angle_beta   90.00
_cell.angle_gamma   90.00
#
_symmetry.space_group_name_H-M   'P 1'
#
loop_
_entity.id
_entity.type
_entity.pdbx_description
1 polymer ?
#
loop_
_entity_poly.entity_id
_entity_poly.type
_entity_poly.pdbx_seq_one_letter_code
_entity_poly.pdbx_strand_id
1 'polypeptide(L)'
;MKYCKKCGNIYGSNLTVCSECAVELDDLNYEWILEIENESFKNFSTELIKEQIKLNNIKSGAKILNVNEKNQVTVLQIPIFRTCFSREEHWIIRTEGKEFSPLSKEQIIQAIRDRKLTGEEDCFHPSVNEWRPIKEFMEFSYLFIDELKTCPHCHARNARSSVVCWKCFKPFIVKDKAVKGNQAKTQPIEDNGRAKDGLSQTKGKKKNFSLIKSFFTVFIILIFIFTAFFLFRNHKSAKEKKNLSIASKGIEIINCSGSWETREYDEYSVKYFVIKGNIRNSSKTEKQIVILKGVL
;
A
#
# COMPACT_ATOMS: atom_id res chain seq x y z
N MET A 1 3.90 10.38 28.61
CA MET A 1 5.09 9.57 28.26
C MET A 1 6.20 10.52 27.87
N LYS A 2 7.46 10.11 27.99
CA LYS A 2 8.60 10.97 27.66
C LYS A 2 9.44 10.36 26.54
N TYR A 3 10.06 11.19 25.71
CA TYR A 3 10.79 10.79 24.50
C TYR A 3 12.25 11.24 24.57
N CYS A 4 13.17 10.37 24.17
CA CYS A 4 14.56 10.77 24.02
C CYS A 4 14.85 11.23 22.59
N LYS A 5 15.18 12.52 22.42
CA LYS A 5 15.60 13.09 21.13
C LYS A 5 16.84 12.43 20.52
N LYS A 6 17.73 11.87 21.34
CA LYS A 6 19.01 11.30 20.86
C LYS A 6 18.85 9.89 20.30
N CYS A 7 18.16 8.99 21.00
CA CYS A 7 18.03 7.59 20.57
C CYS A 7 16.64 7.22 20.01
N GLY A 8 15.64 8.09 20.15
CA GLY A 8 14.30 7.83 19.66
C GLY A 8 13.41 6.98 20.57
N ASN A 9 13.91 6.53 21.72
CA ASN A 9 13.15 5.66 22.63
C ASN A 9 12.13 6.43 23.46
N ILE A 10 11.07 5.71 23.86
CA ILE A 10 9.95 6.23 24.63
C ILE A 10 9.92 5.57 25.99
N TYR A 11 9.71 6.38 27.02
CA TYR A 11 9.74 5.98 28.41
C TYR A 11 8.43 6.35 29.11
N GLY A 12 8.14 5.65 30.21
CA GLY A 12 7.06 6.02 31.14
C GLY A 12 7.27 7.44 31.69
N SER A 13 6.19 8.08 32.15
CA SER A 13 6.20 9.47 32.66
C SER A 13 7.16 9.71 33.82
N ASN A 14 7.54 8.66 34.55
CA ASN A 14 8.33 8.76 35.77
C ASN A 14 9.84 8.89 35.52
N LEU A 15 10.30 8.71 34.27
CA LEU A 15 11.71 8.84 33.91
C LEU A 15 12.00 10.23 33.38
N THR A 16 12.98 10.93 33.95
CA THR A 16 13.44 12.24 33.45
C THR A 16 14.62 12.13 32.50
N VAL A 17 15.33 11.00 32.50
CA VAL A 17 16.58 10.79 31.72
C VAL A 17 16.53 9.45 31.00
N CYS A 18 17.01 9.43 29.75
CA CYS A 18 17.19 8.25 28.90
C CYS A 18 18.17 7.27 29.55
N SER A 19 17.74 6.04 29.82
CA SER A 19 18.61 5.02 30.42
C SER A 19 19.75 4.57 29.50
N GLU A 20 19.57 4.67 28.18
CA GLU A 20 20.59 4.25 27.22
C GLU A 20 21.63 5.32 26.91
N CYS A 21 21.26 6.59 27.07
CA CYS A 21 21.97 7.68 26.44
C CYS A 21 22.17 8.90 27.32
N ALA A 22 21.64 8.86 28.55
CA ALA A 22 21.78 9.87 29.59
C ALA A 22 21.31 11.29 29.21
N VAL A 23 20.48 11.41 28.17
CA VAL A 23 19.87 12.69 27.75
C VAL A 23 18.53 12.87 28.43
N GLU A 24 18.22 14.10 28.82
CA GLU A 24 16.92 14.48 29.39
C GLU A 24 15.77 14.14 28.41
N LEU A 25 14.66 13.67 28.98
CA LEU A 25 13.51 13.20 28.23
C LEU A 25 12.45 14.29 28.14
N ASP A 26 12.03 14.62 26.93
CA ASP A 26 10.99 15.61 26.66
C ASP A 26 9.60 15.01 26.85
N ASP A 27 8.65 15.83 27.31
CA ASP A 27 7.24 15.45 27.35
C ASP A 27 6.70 15.29 25.92
N LEU A 28 6.10 14.11 25.63
CA LEU A 28 5.38 13.87 24.37
C LEU A 28 4.02 14.60 24.38
N ASN A 29 4.03 15.94 24.42
CA ASN A 29 2.84 16.77 24.15
C ASN A 29 2.87 17.24 22.69
N TYR A 30 2.84 16.27 21.78
CA TYR A 30 2.75 16.57 20.35
C TYR A 30 1.28 16.65 19.94
N GLU A 31 0.89 17.80 19.37
CA GLU A 31 -0.30 17.90 18.55
C GLU A 31 0.06 17.42 17.14
N TRP A 32 -0.76 16.51 16.61
CA TRP A 32 -0.55 15.93 15.29
C TRP A 32 -1.69 16.34 14.37
N ILE A 33 -1.33 16.82 13.18
CA ILE A 33 -2.28 17.09 12.11
C ILE A 33 -2.13 15.97 11.09
N LEU A 34 -3.18 15.17 10.91
CA LEU A 34 -3.16 14.07 9.95
C LEU A 34 -3.74 14.50 8.61
N GLU A 35 -2.98 14.28 7.53
CA GLU A 35 -3.43 14.49 6.16
C GLU A 35 -4.03 13.16 5.66
N ILE A 36 -5.36 13.06 5.65
CA ILE A 36 -6.08 11.90 5.11
C ILE A 36 -6.40 12.21 3.65
N GLU A 37 -5.95 11.36 2.72
CA GLU A 37 -6.18 11.39 1.27
C GLU A 37 -7.31 12.36 0.82
N ASN A 38 -6.95 13.63 0.57
CA ASN A 38 -7.81 14.72 0.06
C ASN A 38 -8.92 15.29 0.97
N GLU A 39 -8.92 15.00 2.28
CA GLU A 39 -9.85 15.62 3.24
C GLU A 39 -9.14 16.41 4.35
N SER A 40 -9.86 17.39 4.88
CA SER A 40 -9.44 18.41 5.84
C SER A 40 -8.51 17.91 6.95
N PHE A 41 -7.47 18.71 7.24
CA PHE A 41 -6.62 18.60 8.42
C PHE A 41 -7.47 18.58 9.70
N LYS A 42 -7.43 17.47 10.43
CA LYS A 42 -7.99 17.37 11.78
C LYS A 42 -6.85 17.26 12.77
N ASN A 43 -6.98 17.97 13.89
CA ASN A 43 -6.12 17.76 15.05
C ASN A 43 -6.50 16.43 15.67
N PHE A 44 -5.56 15.51 15.77
CA PHE A 44 -5.73 14.26 16.47
C PHE A 44 -4.82 14.24 17.70
N SER A 45 -5.36 13.78 18.82
CA SER A 45 -4.50 13.39 19.94
C SER A 45 -3.67 12.17 19.54
N THR A 46 -2.53 11.97 20.21
CA THR A 46 -1.68 10.80 20.01
C THR A 46 -2.48 9.50 20.18
N GLU A 47 -3.36 9.43 21.18
CA GLU A 47 -4.21 8.29 21.50
C GLU A 47 -5.21 7.99 20.39
N LEU A 48 -5.81 9.03 19.82
CA LEU A 48 -6.77 8.87 18.72
C LEU A 48 -6.06 8.40 17.46
N ILE A 49 -4.86 8.91 17.15
CA ILE A 49 -4.05 8.37 16.03
C ILE A 49 -3.75 6.89 16.24
N LYS A 50 -3.36 6.48 17.45
CA LYS A 50 -3.12 5.06 17.76
C LYS A 50 -4.36 4.20 17.54
N GLU A 51 -5.52 4.67 17.95
CA GLU A 51 -6.79 3.97 17.74
C GLU A 51 -7.13 3.86 16.25
N GLN A 52 -6.98 4.96 15.50
CA GLN A 52 -7.22 4.97 14.06
C GLN A 52 -6.23 4.10 13.28
N ILE A 53 -4.97 3.98 13.74
CA ILE A 53 -4.00 3.00 13.22
C ILE A 53 -4.49 1.58 13.47
N LYS A 54 -4.89 1.26 14.71
CA LYS A 54 -5.39 -0.08 15.08
C LYS A 54 -6.65 -0.48 14.31
N LEU A 55 -7.47 0.50 13.95
CA LEU A 55 -8.67 0.31 13.12
C LEU A 55 -8.37 0.26 11.61
N ASN A 56 -7.09 0.30 11.19
CA ASN A 56 -6.65 0.35 9.80
C ASN A 56 -7.18 1.55 8.99
N ASN A 57 -7.59 2.64 9.66
CA ASN A 57 -8.00 3.89 9.01
C ASN A 57 -6.80 4.77 8.64
N ILE A 58 -5.68 4.62 9.35
CA ILE A 58 -4.42 5.31 9.07
C ILE A 58 -3.40 4.27 8.62
N LYS A 59 -3.02 4.34 7.35
CA LYS A 59 -1.94 3.51 6.80
C LYS A 59 -0.59 3.99 7.36
N SER A 60 0.36 3.11 7.50
CA SER A 60 1.72 3.44 7.97
C SER A 60 2.48 4.43 7.10
N GLY A 61 2.13 4.50 5.81
CA GLY A 61 2.69 5.46 4.85
C GLY A 61 1.99 6.82 4.86
N ALA A 62 0.92 6.98 5.65
CA ALA A 62 0.24 8.27 5.75
C ALA A 62 1.23 9.32 6.29
N LYS A 63 1.11 10.54 5.77
CA LYS A 63 1.89 11.67 6.25
C LYS A 63 1.15 12.34 7.39
N ILE A 64 1.86 12.58 8.47
CA ILE A 64 1.40 13.38 9.60
C ILE A 64 2.28 14.63 9.68
N LEU A 65 1.65 15.78 9.87
CA LEU A 65 2.34 17.00 10.18
C LEU A 65 2.50 17.08 11.70
N ASN A 66 3.75 17.16 12.16
CA ASN A 66 4.03 17.56 13.53
C ASN A 66 3.77 19.07 13.65
N VAL A 67 2.77 19.45 14.44
CA VAL A 67 2.38 20.87 14.55
C VAL A 67 3.49 21.72 15.16
N ASN A 68 4.25 21.14 16.08
CA ASN A 68 5.31 21.84 16.81
C ASN A 68 6.54 22.07 15.92
N GLU A 69 6.87 21.09 15.07
CA GLU A 69 8.09 21.12 14.25
C GLU A 69 7.86 21.59 12.81
N LYS A 70 6.58 21.75 12.39
CA LYS A 70 6.18 22.10 11.01
C LYS A 70 6.77 21.19 9.93
N ASN A 71 7.19 19.98 10.29
CA ASN A 71 7.71 18.98 9.38
C ASN A 71 6.64 17.91 9.09
N GLN A 72 6.60 17.45 7.84
CA GLN A 72 5.84 16.25 7.49
C GLN A 72 6.71 15.03 7.75
N VAL A 73 6.19 14.10 8.54
CA VAL A 73 6.79 12.80 8.80
C VAL A 73 5.79 11.71 8.45
N THR A 74 6.25 10.53 8.04
CA THR A 74 5.33 9.40 7.88
C THR A 74 4.99 8.83 9.25
N VAL A 75 3.80 8.24 9.39
CA VAL A 75 3.38 7.62 10.67
C VAL A 75 4.40 6.59 11.14
N LEU A 76 4.99 5.84 10.21
CA LEU A 76 6.05 4.87 10.49
C LEU A 76 7.35 5.50 11.03
N GLN A 77 7.65 6.76 10.71
CA GLN A 77 8.86 7.42 11.20
C GLN A 77 8.77 7.76 12.69
N ILE A 78 7.56 7.83 13.26
CA ILE A 78 7.34 8.22 14.65
C ILE A 78 7.37 6.96 15.54
N PRO A 79 8.34 6.84 16.48
CA PRO A 79 8.53 5.62 17.27
C PRO A 79 7.27 5.18 18.05
N ILE A 80 6.46 6.15 18.51
CA ILE A 80 5.25 5.84 19.29
C ILE A 80 4.19 5.11 18.49
N PHE A 81 4.12 5.36 17.18
CA PHE A 81 3.14 4.76 16.29
C PHE A 81 3.65 3.45 15.68
N ARG A 82 4.97 3.25 15.59
CA ARG A 82 5.57 1.96 15.17
C ARG A 82 5.04 0.77 15.99
N THR A 83 4.78 0.98 17.28
CA THR A 83 4.28 -0.07 18.18
C THR A 83 2.79 -0.39 18.00
N CYS A 84 2.03 0.48 17.33
CA CYS A 84 0.59 0.31 17.12
C CYS A 84 0.26 -0.47 15.85
N PHE A 85 1.26 -0.61 14.99
CA PHE A 85 1.18 -1.40 13.79
C PHE A 85 1.41 -2.88 14.10
N SER A 86 0.59 -3.75 13.50
CA SER A 86 0.78 -5.18 13.64
C SER A 86 2.15 -5.57 13.08
N ARG A 87 2.79 -6.56 13.71
CA ARG A 87 4.06 -7.15 13.23
C ARG A 87 3.93 -7.80 11.85
N GLU A 88 2.75 -7.83 11.25
CA GLU A 88 2.50 -8.57 10.00
C GLU A 88 2.43 -7.65 8.76
N GLU A 89 2.42 -6.32 8.95
CA GLU A 89 1.99 -5.36 7.91
C GLU A 89 3.04 -4.33 7.46
N HIS A 90 4.31 -4.49 7.84
CA HIS A 90 5.32 -3.44 7.62
C HIS A 90 6.59 -3.96 7.00
N TRP A 91 6.52 -4.26 5.71
CA TRP A 91 7.69 -4.61 4.94
C TRP A 91 8.22 -3.38 4.20
N ILE A 92 9.55 -3.28 4.14
CA ILE A 92 10.25 -2.26 3.36
C ILE A 92 11.05 -3.01 2.30
N ILE A 93 10.85 -2.66 1.03
CA ILE A 93 11.62 -3.25 -0.07
C ILE A 93 12.55 -2.21 -0.65
N ARG A 94 13.78 -2.60 -0.99
CA ARG A 94 14.73 -1.79 -1.73
C ARG A 94 15.01 -2.44 -3.08
N THR A 95 14.68 -1.73 -4.15
CA THR A 95 14.92 -2.16 -5.53
C THR A 95 15.65 -1.05 -6.27
N GLU A 96 16.80 -1.36 -6.88
CA GLU A 96 17.62 -0.39 -7.62
C GLU A 96 17.95 0.89 -6.81
N GLY A 97 18.20 0.73 -5.51
CA GLY A 97 18.49 1.85 -4.61
C GLY A 97 17.30 2.71 -4.20
N LYS A 98 16.08 2.40 -4.66
CA LYS A 98 14.84 3.06 -4.22
C LYS A 98 14.15 2.23 -3.15
N GLU A 99 13.73 2.89 -2.08
CA GLU A 99 12.97 2.26 -1.00
C GLU A 99 11.47 2.43 -1.21
N PHE A 100 10.74 1.32 -1.08
CA PHE A 100 9.30 1.24 -1.14
C PHE A 100 8.79 0.78 0.22
N SER A 101 8.16 1.71 0.92
CA SER A 101 7.66 1.47 2.26
C SER A 101 6.51 2.43 2.57
N PRO A 102 5.57 2.00 3.40
CA PRO A 102 5.39 0.64 3.92
C PRO A 102 4.56 -0.23 2.96
N LEU A 103 4.88 -1.52 2.89
CA LEU A 103 4.15 -2.51 2.12
C LEU A 103 3.55 -3.58 3.03
N SER A 104 2.31 -3.98 2.73
CA SER A 104 1.71 -5.16 3.34
C SER A 104 2.31 -6.43 2.76
N LYS A 105 2.21 -7.54 3.51
CA LYS A 105 2.62 -8.87 3.05
C LYS A 105 1.94 -9.24 1.72
N GLU A 106 0.66 -8.97 1.58
CA GLU A 106 -0.14 -9.27 0.38
C GLU A 106 0.32 -8.45 -0.82
N GLN A 107 0.70 -7.18 -0.63
CA GLN A 107 1.25 -6.34 -1.70
C GLN A 107 2.56 -6.93 -2.25
N ILE A 108 3.43 -7.42 -1.35
CA ILE A 108 4.67 -8.10 -1.76
C ILE A 108 4.36 -9.40 -2.50
N ILE A 109 3.48 -10.24 -1.95
CA ILE A 109 3.06 -11.49 -2.61
C ILE A 109 2.51 -11.21 -4.01
N GLN A 110 1.68 -10.16 -4.16
CA GLN A 110 1.12 -9.78 -5.46
C GLN A 110 2.20 -9.25 -6.40
N ALA A 111 3.14 -8.44 -5.93
CA ALA A 111 4.25 -7.94 -6.75
C ALA A 111 5.19 -9.07 -7.23
N ILE A 112 5.45 -10.08 -6.40
CA ILE A 112 6.17 -11.30 -6.79
C ILE A 112 5.39 -12.06 -7.86
N ARG A 113 4.08 -12.26 -7.67
CA ARG A 113 3.20 -12.95 -8.66
C ARG A 113 3.11 -12.21 -9.99
N ASP A 114 3.09 -10.89 -9.95
CA ASP A 114 3.12 -10.00 -11.12
C ASP A 114 4.50 -9.97 -11.80
N ARG A 115 5.51 -10.66 -11.25
CA ARG A 115 6.92 -10.65 -11.69
C ARG A 115 7.56 -9.26 -11.66
N LYS A 116 7.10 -8.39 -10.76
CA LYS A 116 7.72 -7.08 -10.47
C LYS A 116 8.86 -7.20 -9.46
N LEU A 117 8.86 -8.28 -8.67
CA LEU A 117 9.90 -8.65 -7.72
C LEU A 117 10.38 -10.06 -8.05
N THR A 118 11.69 -10.26 -8.02
CA THR A 118 12.36 -11.51 -8.39
C THR A 118 12.75 -12.35 -7.19
N GLY A 119 12.76 -11.76 -5.98
CA GLY A 119 13.16 -12.42 -4.75
C GLY A 119 14.58 -12.06 -4.30
N GLU A 120 15.38 -11.48 -5.22
CA GLU A 120 16.73 -10.99 -4.94
C GLU A 120 16.74 -9.57 -4.35
N GLU A 121 15.61 -8.85 -4.42
CA GLU A 121 15.52 -7.51 -3.85
C GLU A 121 15.66 -7.56 -2.32
N ASP A 122 16.31 -6.55 -1.75
CA ASP A 122 16.48 -6.44 -0.31
C ASP A 122 15.15 -6.10 0.35
N CYS A 123 14.81 -6.83 1.40
CA CYS A 123 13.60 -6.67 2.18
C CYS A 123 13.96 -6.52 3.66
N PHE A 124 13.30 -5.59 4.33
CA PHE A 124 13.43 -5.37 5.76
C PHE A 124 12.08 -5.58 6.44
N HIS A 125 12.13 -6.34 7.53
CA HIS A 125 10.98 -6.54 8.40
C HIS A 125 11.33 -6.09 9.83
N PRO A 126 10.54 -5.21 10.46
CA PRO A 126 10.83 -4.67 11.79
C PRO A 126 11.00 -5.72 12.88
N SER A 127 10.39 -6.91 12.75
CA SER A 127 10.58 -7.97 13.75
C SER A 127 11.95 -8.62 13.70
N VAL A 128 12.59 -8.63 12.53
CA VAL A 128 13.89 -9.26 12.31
C VAL A 128 15.01 -8.21 12.37
N ASN A 129 14.67 -6.95 12.10
CA ASN A 129 15.55 -5.79 12.22
C ASN A 129 16.85 -5.89 11.39
N GLU A 130 16.74 -6.52 10.22
CA GLU A 130 17.83 -6.68 9.27
C GLU A 130 17.32 -6.69 7.84
N TRP A 131 18.19 -6.32 6.91
CA TRP A 131 17.94 -6.41 5.47
C TRP A 131 18.40 -7.76 4.97
N ARG A 132 17.52 -8.47 4.26
CA ARG A 132 17.84 -9.74 3.58
C ARG A 132 17.08 -9.84 2.26
N PRO A 133 17.54 -10.65 1.29
CA PRO A 133 16.77 -10.94 0.09
C PRO A 133 15.35 -11.44 0.42
N ILE A 134 14.33 -10.97 -0.32
CA ILE A 134 12.92 -11.36 -0.09
C ILE A 134 12.76 -12.89 0.01
N LYS A 135 13.46 -13.65 -0.83
CA LYS A 135 13.39 -15.12 -0.87
C LYS A 135 13.86 -15.81 0.42
N GLU A 136 14.64 -15.14 1.27
CA GLU A 136 15.15 -15.70 2.52
C GLU A 136 14.14 -15.60 3.67
N PHE A 137 13.11 -14.77 3.54
CA PHE A 137 12.01 -14.72 4.50
C PHE A 137 11.10 -15.94 4.29
N MET A 138 10.85 -16.69 5.36
CA MET A 138 9.99 -17.90 5.30
C MET A 138 8.61 -17.58 4.72
N GLU A 139 8.09 -16.38 4.99
CA GLU A 139 6.82 -15.85 4.51
C GLU A 139 6.71 -15.70 3.00
N PHE A 140 7.84 -15.67 2.27
CA PHE A 140 7.86 -15.51 0.82
C PHE A 140 8.64 -16.62 0.10
N SER A 141 9.53 -17.32 0.78
CA SER A 141 10.38 -18.39 0.23
C SER A 141 9.63 -19.39 -0.67
N TYR A 142 8.41 -19.78 -0.29
CA TYR A 142 7.59 -20.72 -1.04
C TYR A 142 7.12 -20.21 -2.41
N LEU A 143 7.17 -18.90 -2.66
CA LEU A 143 6.80 -18.27 -3.92
C LEU A 143 7.90 -18.38 -4.99
N PHE A 144 9.15 -18.59 -4.57
CA PHE A 144 10.33 -18.66 -5.45
C PHE A 144 10.79 -20.09 -5.75
N ILE A 145 10.01 -21.08 -5.32
CA ILE A 145 10.29 -22.47 -5.67
C ILE A 145 9.81 -22.69 -7.10
N ASP A 146 10.71 -22.44 -8.08
CA ASP A 146 10.43 -22.50 -9.52
C ASP A 146 9.83 -23.82 -10.01
N GLU A 147 10.01 -24.88 -9.23
CA GLU A 147 9.50 -26.20 -9.56
C GLU A 147 8.31 -26.55 -8.68
N LEU A 148 7.20 -25.85 -8.90
CA LEU A 148 5.94 -26.21 -8.29
C LEU A 148 5.36 -27.44 -8.98
N LYS A 149 5.21 -28.53 -8.22
CA LYS A 149 4.45 -29.70 -8.64
C LYS A 149 2.99 -29.57 -8.23
N THR A 150 2.10 -29.94 -9.14
CA THR A 150 0.66 -29.95 -8.89
C THR A 150 0.27 -31.24 -8.19
N CYS A 151 -0.41 -31.14 -7.06
CA CYS A 151 -0.93 -32.30 -6.33
C CYS A 151 -1.95 -33.04 -7.22
N PRO A 152 -1.80 -34.37 -7.45
CA PRO A 152 -2.72 -35.12 -8.28
C PRO A 152 -4.11 -35.28 -7.65
N HIS A 153 -4.25 -35.05 -6.34
CA HIS A 153 -5.52 -35.23 -5.63
C HIS A 153 -6.36 -33.95 -5.51
N CYS A 154 -5.73 -32.78 -5.36
CA CYS A 154 -6.44 -31.52 -5.09
C CYS A 154 -5.96 -30.34 -5.94
N HIS A 155 -5.02 -30.58 -6.87
CA HIS A 155 -4.43 -29.59 -7.77
C HIS A 155 -3.74 -28.39 -7.09
N ALA A 156 -3.47 -28.45 -5.78
CA ALA A 156 -2.64 -27.47 -5.10
C ALA A 156 -1.19 -27.53 -5.62
N ARG A 157 -0.55 -26.37 -5.78
CA ARG A 157 0.87 -26.26 -6.12
C ARG A 157 1.72 -26.46 -4.87
N ASN A 158 2.72 -27.32 -4.96
CA ASN A 158 3.61 -27.71 -3.86
C ASN A 158 5.06 -27.61 -4.33
N ALA A 159 6.02 -27.43 -3.41
CA ALA A 159 7.44 -27.50 -3.77
C ALA A 159 7.79 -28.87 -4.37
N ARG A 160 8.69 -28.94 -5.35
CA ARG A 160 9.13 -30.21 -5.98
C ARG A 160 9.60 -31.24 -4.95
N SER A 161 10.30 -30.77 -3.92
CA SER A 161 10.81 -31.58 -2.80
C SER A 161 9.71 -32.07 -1.84
N SER A 162 8.49 -31.53 -1.86
CA SER A 162 7.44 -31.89 -0.90
C SER A 162 6.90 -33.30 -1.13
N VAL A 163 7.23 -34.27 -0.30
CA VAL A 163 6.64 -35.62 -0.36
C VAL A 163 5.13 -35.66 -0.02
N VAL A 164 4.60 -34.62 0.63
CA VAL A 164 3.20 -34.51 1.09
C VAL A 164 2.58 -33.19 0.62
N CYS A 165 1.29 -33.21 0.27
CA CYS A 165 0.59 -32.00 -0.15
C CYS A 165 0.28 -31.09 1.04
N TRP A 166 0.67 -29.81 0.97
CA TRP A 166 0.41 -28.85 2.06
C TRP A 166 -1.09 -28.60 2.30
N LYS A 167 -1.94 -28.81 1.28
CA LYS A 167 -3.37 -28.54 1.36
C LYS A 167 -4.20 -29.76 1.80
N CYS A 168 -3.98 -30.92 1.19
CA CYS A 168 -4.80 -32.11 1.44
C CYS A 168 -4.08 -33.20 2.25
N PHE A 169 -2.82 -32.96 2.63
CA PHE A 169 -1.98 -33.86 3.43
C PHE A 169 -1.78 -35.27 2.85
N LYS A 170 -2.20 -35.53 1.60
CA LYS A 170 -1.94 -36.79 0.92
C LYS A 170 -0.50 -36.84 0.41
N PRO A 171 0.20 -37.99 0.57
CA PRO A 171 1.51 -38.19 -0.03
C PRO A 171 1.39 -38.27 -1.54
N PHE A 172 2.38 -37.76 -2.27
CA PHE A 172 2.44 -37.95 -3.72
C PHE A 172 3.89 -38.12 -4.16
N ILE A 173 4.19 -39.36 -4.55
CA ILE A 173 5.52 -39.86 -4.88
C ILE A 173 5.91 -39.29 -6.23
N VAL A 174 7.00 -38.51 -6.25
CA VAL A 174 7.63 -38.11 -7.51
C VAL A 174 8.40 -39.33 -7.99
N LYS A 175 8.00 -39.88 -9.14
CA LYS A 175 8.93 -40.69 -9.92
C LYS A 175 9.97 -39.71 -10.44
N ASP A 176 11.08 -39.58 -9.73
CA ASP A 176 12.25 -38.91 -10.29
C ASP A 176 12.56 -39.64 -11.58
N LYS A 177 12.36 -38.97 -12.72
CA LYS A 177 12.91 -39.45 -13.98
C LYS A 177 14.40 -39.51 -13.73
N ALA A 178 14.93 -40.72 -13.53
CA ALA A 178 16.35 -40.97 -13.35
C ALA A 178 17.10 -40.12 -14.37
N VAL A 179 17.90 -39.18 -13.87
CA VAL A 179 18.79 -38.37 -14.69
C VAL A 179 19.68 -39.38 -15.39
N LYS A 180 19.40 -39.65 -16.67
CA LYS A 180 20.26 -40.50 -17.51
C LYS A 180 21.60 -39.79 -17.53
N GLY A 181 22.59 -40.36 -16.85
CA GLY A 181 23.94 -39.86 -16.84
C GLY A 181 24.41 -39.64 -18.28
N ASN A 182 24.96 -38.45 -18.53
CA ASN A 182 25.62 -38.11 -19.78
C ASN A 182 26.81 -39.05 -19.97
N GLN A 183 26.61 -40.17 -20.67
CA GLN A 183 27.69 -40.83 -21.38
C GLN A 183 27.93 -40.04 -22.67
N ALA A 184 29.11 -39.43 -22.75
CA ALA A 184 29.63 -38.81 -23.95
C ALA A 184 29.57 -39.81 -25.12
N LYS A 185 28.67 -39.56 -26.07
CA LYS A 185 28.69 -40.22 -27.37
C LYS A 185 29.41 -39.31 -28.35
N THR A 186 30.66 -39.65 -28.61
CA THR A 186 31.41 -39.24 -29.80
C THR A 186 30.60 -39.61 -31.04
N GLN A 187 30.23 -38.63 -31.85
CA GLN A 187 29.63 -38.87 -33.18
C GLN A 187 30.77 -39.10 -34.19
N PRO A 188 30.70 -40.13 -35.05
CA PRO A 188 31.41 -40.11 -36.31
C PRO A 188 30.65 -39.24 -37.32
N ILE A 189 31.42 -38.47 -38.07
CA ILE A 189 31.02 -37.69 -39.23
C ILE A 189 30.69 -38.68 -40.35
N GLU A 190 29.45 -38.66 -40.84
CA GLU A 190 29.12 -39.20 -42.16
C GLU A 190 28.57 -38.07 -43.03
N ASP A 191 29.38 -37.76 -44.03
CA ASP A 191 29.10 -36.97 -45.21
C ASP A 191 28.38 -37.89 -46.21
N ASN A 192 27.25 -37.45 -46.77
CA ASN A 192 26.72 -37.97 -48.04
C ASN A 192 25.62 -37.06 -48.57
N GLY A 193 25.84 -36.61 -49.80
CA GLY A 193 25.01 -35.62 -50.47
C GLY A 193 23.84 -36.18 -51.30
N ARG A 194 23.18 -35.19 -51.91
CA ARG A 194 22.63 -35.18 -53.27
C ARG A 194 21.20 -35.67 -53.51
N ALA A 195 20.38 -34.65 -53.80
CA ALA A 195 19.32 -34.55 -54.82
C ALA A 195 17.99 -35.31 -54.64
N LYS A 196 16.87 -34.58 -54.74
CA LYS A 196 16.11 -34.40 -55.99
C LYS A 196 14.83 -33.59 -55.75
N ASP A 197 14.39 -32.98 -56.83
CA ASP A 197 13.20 -32.16 -57.03
C ASP A 197 11.90 -32.83 -56.57
N GLY A 198 10.96 -31.99 -56.15
CA GLY A 198 9.61 -32.39 -55.78
C GLY A 198 8.63 -31.22 -55.86
N LEU A 199 8.33 -30.80 -57.09
CA LEU A 199 7.21 -29.93 -57.43
C LEU A 199 5.90 -30.53 -56.87
N SER A 200 5.17 -29.79 -56.05
CA SER A 200 3.80 -30.15 -55.64
C SER A 200 2.93 -28.91 -55.54
N GLN A 201 2.15 -28.70 -56.61
CA GLN A 201 0.99 -27.83 -56.63
C GLN A 201 -0.07 -28.36 -55.65
N THR A 202 -0.52 -27.55 -54.69
CA THR A 202 -1.85 -27.74 -54.08
C THR A 202 -2.57 -26.41 -53.81
N LYS A 203 -3.52 -26.14 -54.71
CA LYS A 203 -4.91 -25.73 -54.47
C LYS A 203 -5.17 -24.51 -53.57
N GLY A 204 -5.74 -23.50 -54.22
CA GLY A 204 -6.26 -22.27 -53.62
C GLY A 204 -7.23 -22.51 -52.46
N LYS A 205 -6.90 -21.90 -51.32
CA LYS A 205 -7.81 -21.72 -50.18
C LYS A 205 -8.85 -20.65 -50.54
N LYS A 206 -10.09 -21.08 -50.83
CA LYS A 206 -11.26 -20.20 -50.70
C LYS A 206 -11.32 -19.73 -49.23
N LYS A 207 -11.04 -18.45 -49.02
CA LYS A 207 -11.07 -17.81 -47.68
C LYS A 207 -12.50 -17.86 -47.14
N ASN A 208 -12.67 -18.49 -45.98
CA ASN A 208 -13.91 -18.54 -45.21
C ASN A 208 -14.29 -17.13 -44.72
N PHE A 209 -15.02 -16.38 -45.56
CA PHE A 209 -15.56 -15.04 -45.26
C PHE A 209 -16.60 -15.03 -44.12
N SER A 210 -17.00 -16.20 -43.61
CA SER A 210 -17.98 -16.35 -42.53
C SER A 210 -17.44 -15.92 -41.16
N LEU A 211 -16.15 -16.19 -40.87
CA LEU A 211 -15.54 -15.85 -39.58
C LEU A 211 -15.46 -14.33 -39.35
N ILE A 212 -15.21 -13.55 -40.41
CA ILE A 212 -15.11 -12.09 -40.33
C ILE A 212 -16.44 -11.45 -39.91
N LYS A 213 -17.58 -12.01 -40.35
CA LYS A 213 -18.90 -11.50 -39.94
C LYS A 213 -19.16 -11.69 -38.45
N SER A 214 -18.75 -12.83 -37.88
CA SER A 214 -18.91 -13.11 -36.45
C SER A 214 -18.08 -12.15 -35.59
N PHE A 215 -16.83 -11.86 -35.98
CA PHE A 215 -16.00 -10.88 -35.27
C PHE A 215 -16.59 -9.47 -35.31
N PHE A 216 -17.17 -9.06 -36.44
CA PHE A 216 -17.77 -7.73 -36.57
C PHE A 216 -19.00 -7.56 -35.66
N THR A 217 -19.84 -8.59 -35.53
CA THR A 217 -21.00 -8.55 -34.63
C THR A 217 -20.58 -8.44 -33.16
N VAL A 218 -19.57 -9.21 -32.74
CA VAL A 218 -19.04 -9.12 -31.35
C VAL A 218 -18.43 -7.75 -31.08
N PHE A 219 -17.71 -7.18 -32.04
CA PHE A 219 -17.11 -5.86 -31.91
C PHE A 219 -18.16 -4.75 -31.73
N ILE A 220 -19.27 -4.79 -32.49
CA ILE A 220 -20.37 -3.84 -32.34
C ILE A 220 -21.00 -3.94 -30.94
N ILE A 221 -21.24 -5.15 -30.44
CA ILE A 221 -21.80 -5.37 -29.10
C ILE A 221 -20.89 -4.76 -28.01
N LEU A 222 -19.57 -4.91 -28.12
CA LEU A 222 -18.62 -4.31 -27.19
C LEU A 222 -18.66 -2.78 -27.21
N ILE A 223 -18.81 -2.15 -28.38
CA ILE A 223 -18.98 -0.69 -28.50
C ILE A 223 -20.25 -0.22 -27.78
N PHE A 224 -21.36 -0.95 -27.93
CA PHE A 224 -22.62 -0.63 -27.23
C PHE A 224 -22.50 -0.75 -25.71
N ILE A 225 -21.84 -1.80 -25.22
CA ILE A 225 -21.59 -1.97 -23.77
C ILE A 225 -20.71 -0.83 -23.24
N PHE A 226 -19.66 -0.46 -23.99
CA PHE A 226 -18.74 0.60 -23.58
C PHE A 226 -19.41 1.98 -23.55
N THR A 227 -20.22 2.30 -24.57
CA THR A 227 -21.00 3.55 -24.62
C THR A 227 -22.06 3.61 -23.51
N ALA A 228 -22.77 2.52 -23.23
CA ALA A 228 -23.71 2.43 -22.11
C ALA A 228 -23.00 2.65 -20.76
N PHE A 229 -21.81 2.07 -20.57
CA PHE A 229 -21.01 2.27 -19.36
C PHE A 229 -20.60 3.74 -19.18
N PHE A 230 -20.15 4.41 -20.25
CA PHE A 230 -19.79 5.84 -20.20
C PHE A 230 -20.99 6.74 -19.90
N LEU A 231 -22.15 6.47 -20.50
CA LEU A 231 -23.38 7.22 -20.21
C LEU A 231 -23.81 7.03 -18.74
N PHE A 232 -23.73 5.81 -18.21
CA PHE A 232 -24.06 5.54 -16.81
C PHE A 232 -23.11 6.25 -15.83
N ARG A 233 -21.81 6.27 -16.16
CA ARG A 233 -20.79 6.92 -15.32
C ARG A 233 -20.98 8.45 -15.28
N ASN A 234 -21.31 9.06 -16.42
CA ASN A 234 -21.59 10.50 -16.49
C ASN A 234 -22.87 10.88 -15.73
N HIS A 235 -23.90 10.01 -15.75
CA HIS A 235 -25.13 10.27 -15.01
C HIS A 235 -24.94 10.22 -13.48
N LYS A 236 -23.99 9.40 -12.98
CA LYS A 236 -23.66 9.35 -11.55
C LYS A 236 -22.96 10.63 -11.08
N SER A 237 -22.03 11.15 -11.89
CA SER A 237 -21.30 12.40 -11.59
C SER A 237 -22.22 13.65 -11.56
N ALA A 238 -23.23 13.71 -12.44
CA ALA A 238 -24.20 14.81 -12.43
C ALA A 238 -25.07 14.82 -11.16
N LYS A 239 -25.39 13.64 -10.61
CA LYS A 239 -26.21 13.50 -9.40
C LYS A 239 -25.44 13.93 -8.13
N GLU A 240 -24.14 13.65 -8.08
CA GLU A 240 -23.26 14.12 -6.99
C GLU A 240 -23.08 15.64 -6.99
N LYS A 241 -22.91 16.26 -8.17
CA LYS A 241 -22.81 17.73 -8.26
C LYS A 241 -24.08 18.46 -7.81
N LYS A 242 -25.26 17.88 -8.06
CA LYS A 242 -26.54 18.45 -7.61
C LYS A 242 -26.74 18.37 -6.09
N ASN A 243 -26.10 17.40 -5.42
CA ASN A 243 -26.10 17.31 -3.96
C ASN A 243 -25.09 18.27 -3.32
N LEU A 244 -23.97 18.57 -3.98
CA LEU A 244 -23.02 19.58 -3.49
C LEU A 244 -23.61 21.01 -3.52
N SER A 245 -24.45 21.35 -4.50
CA SER A 245 -25.03 22.71 -4.57
C SER A 245 -26.09 23.00 -3.50
N ILE A 246 -26.56 21.98 -2.76
CA ILE A 246 -27.53 22.13 -1.66
C ILE A 246 -26.81 22.37 -0.32
N ALA A 247 -25.51 22.06 -0.24
CA ALA A 247 -24.71 22.18 0.99
C ALA A 247 -24.12 23.58 1.25
N SER A 248 -24.28 24.54 0.33
CA SER A 248 -23.84 25.93 0.53
C SER A 248 -24.88 26.82 1.22
N LYS A 249 -25.77 26.24 2.05
CA LYS A 249 -26.62 27.03 2.95
C LYS A 249 -25.73 27.66 4.01
N GLY A 250 -25.72 29.00 4.03
CA GLY A 250 -24.79 29.82 4.80
C GLY A 250 -24.65 29.38 6.26
N ILE A 251 -23.41 29.42 6.73
CA ILE A 251 -23.07 29.23 8.13
C ILE A 251 -23.47 30.51 8.86
N GLU A 252 -24.43 30.42 9.77
CA GLU A 252 -24.83 31.55 10.62
C GLU A 252 -24.15 31.41 11.99
N ILE A 253 -23.41 32.44 12.41
CA ILE A 253 -22.74 32.50 13.72
C ILE A 253 -23.67 33.27 14.67
N ILE A 254 -24.16 32.59 15.71
CA ILE A 254 -25.12 33.16 16.67
C ILE A 254 -24.50 33.12 18.08
N ASN A 255 -24.70 34.20 18.86
CA ASN A 255 -24.19 34.34 20.23
C ASN A 255 -22.68 34.12 20.33
N CYS A 256 -21.90 35.01 19.70
CA CYS A 256 -20.46 34.98 19.80
C CYS A 256 -19.92 35.96 20.84
N SER A 257 -18.87 35.55 21.54
CA SER A 257 -17.95 36.46 22.24
C SER A 257 -16.59 36.38 21.55
N GLY A 258 -16.02 37.55 21.29
CA GLY A 258 -14.69 37.70 20.70
C GLY A 258 -13.68 38.11 21.75
N SER A 259 -12.50 37.50 21.74
CA SER A 259 -11.36 37.96 22.52
C SER A 259 -10.09 37.95 21.67
N TRP A 260 -9.24 38.95 21.88
CA TRP A 260 -7.90 38.95 21.31
C TRP A 260 -6.99 38.06 22.15
N GLU A 261 -6.38 37.06 21.54
CA GLU A 261 -5.31 36.27 22.13
C GLU A 261 -4.00 36.61 21.41
N THR A 262 -2.96 36.96 22.15
CA THR A 262 -1.62 37.16 21.56
C THR A 262 -0.79 35.92 21.86
N ARG A 263 -0.22 35.28 20.85
CA ARG A 263 0.84 34.28 21.06
C ARG A 263 2.16 34.86 20.63
N GLU A 264 3.12 34.81 21.53
CA GLU A 264 4.51 35.15 21.26
C GLU A 264 5.18 33.92 20.64
N TYR A 265 5.81 34.14 19.48
CA TYR A 265 6.79 33.25 18.90
C TYR A 265 8.16 33.94 19.06
N ASP A 266 9.24 33.16 19.04
CA ASP A 266 10.61 33.65 19.33
C ASP A 266 11.02 34.91 18.54
N GLU A 267 10.42 35.16 17.37
CA GLU A 267 10.75 36.30 16.50
C GLU A 267 9.58 37.26 16.21
N TYR A 268 8.34 36.95 16.61
CA TYR A 268 7.17 37.80 16.35
C TYR A 268 5.96 37.45 17.22
N SER A 269 5.15 38.47 17.57
CA SER A 269 3.86 38.26 18.23
C SER A 269 2.73 38.16 17.20
N VAL A 270 1.95 37.08 17.21
CA VAL A 270 0.74 36.96 16.39
C VAL A 270 -0.49 37.21 17.27
N LYS A 271 -1.33 38.16 16.86
CA LYS A 271 -2.64 38.41 17.48
C LYS A 271 -3.72 37.61 16.75
N TYR A 272 -4.42 36.76 17.49
CA TYR A 272 -5.57 36.01 17.04
C TYR A 272 -6.84 36.68 17.56
N PHE A 273 -7.86 36.80 16.72
CA PHE A 273 -9.19 37.12 17.21
C PHE A 273 -9.97 35.82 17.34
N VAL A 274 -10.13 35.35 18.57
CA VAL A 274 -10.81 34.09 18.86
C VAL A 274 -12.30 34.40 19.05
N ILE A 275 -13.13 33.79 18.19
CA ILE A 275 -14.58 33.91 18.29
C ILE A 275 -15.14 32.60 18.85
N LYS A 276 -15.64 32.65 20.09
CA LYS A 276 -16.38 31.53 20.69
C LYS A 276 -17.87 31.78 20.47
N GLY A 277 -18.53 30.93 19.71
CA GLY A 277 -19.97 31.08 19.42
C GLY A 277 -20.65 29.75 19.09
N ASN A 278 -21.96 29.78 18.94
CA ASN A 278 -22.68 28.62 18.40
C ASN A 278 -22.76 28.77 16.89
N ILE A 279 -22.37 27.72 16.16
CA ILE A 279 -22.55 27.67 14.73
C ILE A 279 -23.86 26.95 14.44
N ARG A 280 -24.73 27.61 13.68
CA ARG A 280 -25.96 26.99 13.19
C ARG A 280 -25.76 26.67 11.71
N ASN A 281 -25.69 25.38 11.40
CA ASN A 281 -25.95 24.92 10.04
C ASN A 281 -27.44 24.57 9.96
N SER A 282 -28.07 24.75 8.81
CA SER A 282 -29.51 24.68 8.51
C SER A 282 -30.33 23.49 9.08
N SER A 283 -29.69 22.49 9.70
CA SER A 283 -30.34 21.37 10.37
C SER A 283 -29.81 21.04 11.79
N LYS A 284 -28.71 21.64 12.27
CA LYS A 284 -28.13 21.37 13.60
C LYS A 284 -27.39 22.57 14.17
N THR A 285 -27.58 22.80 15.47
CA THR A 285 -26.79 23.75 16.26
C THR A 285 -25.68 22.97 16.96
N GLU A 286 -24.43 23.27 16.64
CA GLU A 286 -23.27 22.68 17.31
C GLU A 286 -22.43 23.79 17.96
N LYS A 287 -21.96 23.53 19.18
CA LYS A 287 -20.95 24.38 19.83
C LYS A 287 -19.62 24.14 19.11
N GLN A 288 -19.15 25.13 18.37
CA GLN A 288 -17.88 25.07 17.65
C GLN A 288 -17.04 26.30 17.98
N ILE A 289 -15.74 26.12 18.15
CA ILE A 289 -14.81 27.24 18.35
C ILE A 289 -14.30 27.66 16.97
N VAL A 290 -14.55 28.91 16.58
CA VAL A 290 -14.05 29.45 15.31
C VAL A 290 -12.85 30.33 15.60
N ILE A 291 -11.67 29.88 15.18
CA ILE A 291 -10.44 30.67 15.29
C ILE A 291 -10.22 31.38 13.96
N LEU A 292 -10.43 32.70 13.94
CA LEU A 292 -10.11 33.51 12.76
C LEU A 292 -8.66 34.00 12.88
N LYS A 293 -7.81 33.52 11.97
CA LYS A 293 -6.42 33.98 11.86
C LYS A 293 -6.37 35.21 10.97
N GLY A 294 -6.22 36.38 11.58
CA GLY A 294 -5.84 37.61 10.89
C GLY A 294 -4.36 37.89 11.10
N VAL A 295 -3.69 38.44 10.09
CA VAL A 295 -2.42 39.15 10.26
C VAL A 295 -2.80 40.62 10.32
N LEU A 296 -2.54 41.27 11.45
CA LEU A 296 -2.61 42.73 11.55
C LEU A 296 -1.30 43.33 11.03
#